data_AF-A0A497G8X2-F1
#
_entry.id   AF-A0A497G8X2-F1
#
_cell.length_a   1.000
_cell.length_b   1.000
_cell.length_c   1.000
_cell.angle_alpha   90.00
_cell.angle_beta   90.00
_cell.angle_gamma   90.00
#
_symmetry.space_group_name_H-M   'P 1'
#
loop_
_entity.id
_entity.type
_entity.pdbx_description
1 polymer ?
#
loop_
_entity_poly.entity_id
_entity_poly.type
_entity_poly.pdbx_seq_one_letter_code
_entity_poly.pdbx_strand_id
1 'polypeptide(L)'
;MTGWTILLKTPRGLERIAASRAEELLGGGVRATPAPSGALGLVILEGPGDLEDARRRLEEELMEAEKILPVDARVSATLEDICKAAAEAAVKHLKPGETFAVRTTRRGRHPFTSIDVNVRAGACIQQATGNPVNLDYPDK
;
A
#
# COMPACT_ATOMS: atom_id res chain seq x y z
N MET A 1 -7.34 -14.58 8.50
CA MET A 1 -5.96 -14.44 9.00
C MET A 1 -5.77 -12.97 9.35
N THR A 2 -5.89 -12.63 10.63
CA THR A 2 -5.69 -11.28 11.16
C THR A 2 -4.19 -11.05 11.32
N GLY A 3 -3.59 -10.53 10.27
CA GLY A 3 -2.20 -10.08 10.24
C GLY A 3 -2.12 -8.79 9.42
N TRP A 4 -1.02 -8.07 9.54
CA TRP A 4 -0.76 -6.88 8.75
C TRP A 4 -0.06 -7.24 7.45
N THR A 5 -0.14 -6.33 6.48
CA THR A 5 0.61 -6.40 5.22
C THR A 5 1.29 -5.06 4.98
N ILE A 6 2.59 -5.11 4.67
CA ILE A 6 3.38 -3.95 4.29
C ILE A 6 4.01 -4.22 2.92
N LEU A 7 3.87 -3.25 2.01
CA LEU A 7 4.58 -3.23 0.75
C LEU A 7 5.82 -2.36 0.89
N LEU A 8 6.99 -2.96 0.75
CA LEU A 8 8.25 -2.22 0.67
C LEU A 8 8.55 -1.87 -0.79
N LYS A 9 9.05 -0.66 -1.01
CA LYS A 9 9.78 -0.30 -2.23
C LYS A 9 11.26 -0.25 -1.92
N THR A 10 12.07 -0.90 -2.77
CA THR A 10 13.53 -0.98 -2.62
C THR A 10 14.20 -0.61 -3.94
N PRO A 11 15.48 -0.22 -3.93
CA PRO A 11 16.28 -0.20 -5.14
C PRO A 11 16.28 -1.60 -5.79
N ARG A 12 16.29 -1.63 -7.12
CA ARG A 12 16.30 -2.89 -7.88
C ARG A 12 17.53 -3.72 -7.50
N GLY A 13 17.32 -5.00 -7.21
CA GLY A 13 18.39 -5.94 -6.83
C GLY A 13 18.61 -6.04 -5.31
N LEU A 14 18.05 -5.14 -4.51
CA LEU A 14 18.15 -5.20 -3.04
C LEU A 14 16.96 -5.92 -2.38
N GLU A 15 16.01 -6.45 -3.14
CA GLU A 15 14.76 -7.02 -2.62
C GLU A 15 15.03 -8.17 -1.64
N ARG A 16 16.02 -9.04 -1.96
CA ARG A 16 16.37 -10.18 -1.10
C ARG A 16 17.04 -9.75 0.20
N ILE A 17 17.89 -8.72 0.15
CA ILE A 17 18.57 -8.18 1.33
C ILE A 17 17.51 -7.53 2.23
N ALA A 18 16.67 -6.67 1.66
CA ALA A 18 15.57 -6.03 2.38
C ALA A 18 14.61 -7.05 3.02
N ALA A 19 14.25 -8.11 2.29
CA ALA A 19 13.41 -9.19 2.80
C ALA A 19 14.06 -9.90 3.99
N SER A 20 15.31 -10.33 3.87
CA SER A 20 16.04 -11.03 4.94
C SER A 20 16.20 -10.14 6.18
N ARG A 21 16.54 -8.87 5.98
CA ARG A 21 16.69 -7.88 7.07
C ARG A 21 15.36 -7.60 7.75
N ALA A 22 14.27 -7.47 7.00
CA ALA A 22 12.93 -7.27 7.56
C ALA A 22 12.48 -8.45 8.44
N GLU A 23 12.73 -9.69 8.00
CA GLU A 23 12.44 -10.89 8.81
C GLU A 23 13.30 -10.96 10.08
N GLU A 24 14.60 -10.64 9.98
CA GLU A 24 15.51 -10.56 11.13
C GLU A 24 15.04 -9.51 12.14
N LEU A 25 14.72 -8.30 11.66
CA LEU A 25 14.29 -7.18 12.50
C LEU A 25 12.98 -7.52 13.20
N LEU A 26 11.95 -7.95 12.46
CA LEU A 26 10.61 -8.11 13.03
C LEU A 26 10.43 -9.43 13.80
N GLY A 27 11.25 -10.45 13.51
CA GLY A 27 11.28 -11.71 14.22
C GLY A 27 10.21 -12.71 13.78
N GLY A 28 9.92 -13.66 14.68
CA GLY A 28 9.15 -14.87 14.37
C GLY A 28 7.71 -14.60 13.89
N GLY A 29 7.32 -15.26 12.80
CA GLY A 29 5.98 -15.18 12.22
C GLY A 29 5.83 -14.19 11.08
N VAL A 30 6.85 -13.37 10.82
CA VAL A 30 6.91 -12.52 9.63
C VAL A 30 7.37 -13.34 8.42
N ARG A 31 6.73 -13.12 7.28
CA ARG A 31 7.08 -13.68 5.98
C ARG A 31 7.37 -12.54 5.01
N ALA A 32 8.55 -12.57 4.40
CA ALA A 32 8.94 -11.66 3.35
C ALA A 32 8.97 -12.36 1.98
N THR A 33 8.29 -11.78 1.01
CA THR A 33 8.30 -12.24 -0.39
C THR A 33 9.01 -11.21 -1.26
N PRO A 34 10.31 -11.41 -1.60
CA PRO A 34 11.03 -10.50 -2.48
C PRO A 34 10.60 -10.68 -3.94
N ALA A 35 10.55 -9.58 -4.69
CA ALA A 35 10.20 -9.54 -6.11
C ALA A 35 8.94 -10.37 -6.45
N PRO A 36 7.79 -10.09 -5.81
CA PRO A 36 6.57 -10.88 -5.98
C PRO A 36 6.18 -10.95 -7.47
N SER A 37 5.96 -12.16 -7.98
CA SER A 37 5.65 -12.42 -9.40
C SER A 37 6.69 -11.82 -10.38
N GLY A 38 7.95 -11.67 -9.96
CA GLY A 38 9.03 -11.08 -10.75
C GLY A 38 9.06 -9.54 -10.77
N ALA A 39 8.21 -8.87 -9.98
CA ALA A 39 8.15 -7.42 -9.92
C ALA A 39 9.33 -6.86 -9.10
N LEU A 40 10.41 -6.47 -9.79
CA LEU A 40 11.59 -5.87 -9.17
C LEU A 40 11.27 -4.54 -8.45
N GLY A 41 12.07 -4.27 -7.43
CA GLY A 41 12.01 -3.14 -6.51
C GLY A 41 10.91 -3.25 -5.47
N LEU A 42 10.38 -4.46 -5.21
CA LEU A 42 9.28 -4.70 -4.27
C LEU A 42 9.57 -5.88 -3.34
N VAL A 43 9.09 -5.75 -2.10
CA VAL A 43 8.97 -6.85 -1.14
C VAL A 43 7.59 -6.77 -0.51
N ILE A 44 6.90 -7.90 -0.41
CA ILE A 44 5.67 -8.01 0.38
C ILE A 44 6.05 -8.60 1.74
N LEU A 45 5.72 -7.89 2.81
CA LEU A 45 5.84 -8.37 4.18
C LEU A 45 4.45 -8.68 4.73
N GLU A 46 4.30 -9.85 5.32
CA GLU A 46 3.08 -10.28 6.01
C GLU A 46 3.48 -10.77 7.41
N GLY A 47 2.76 -10.34 8.44
CA GLY A 47 3.08 -10.72 9.81
C GLY A 47 1.93 -10.56 10.79
N PRO A 48 2.00 -11.22 11.95
CA PRO A 48 1.03 -11.05 13.02
C PRO A 48 1.34 -9.80 13.85
N GLY A 49 0.38 -9.41 14.71
CA GLY A 49 0.59 -8.39 15.73
C GLY A 49 0.25 -6.97 15.26
N ASP A 50 0.96 -6.00 15.83
CA ASP A 50 0.69 -4.58 15.64
C ASP A 50 1.41 -4.04 14.39
N LEU A 51 0.63 -3.49 13.45
CA LEU A 51 1.13 -2.92 12.20
C LEU A 51 2.02 -1.70 12.42
N GLU A 52 1.69 -0.85 13.40
CA GLU A 52 2.36 0.42 13.63
C GLU A 52 3.70 0.20 14.34
N ASP A 53 3.78 -0.77 15.25
CA ASP A 53 5.05 -1.24 15.81
C ASP A 53 5.96 -1.80 14.72
N ALA A 54 5.44 -2.67 13.86
CA ALA A 54 6.21 -3.23 12.75
C ALA A 54 6.71 -2.12 11.80
N ARG A 55 5.84 -1.17 11.43
CA ARG A 55 6.18 -0.02 10.58
C ARG A 55 7.29 0.82 11.21
N ARG A 56 7.16 1.19 12.48
CA ARG A 56 8.14 2.01 13.19
C ARG A 56 9.52 1.35 13.22
N ARG A 57 9.59 0.06 13.56
CA ARG A 57 10.85 -0.70 13.59
C ARG A 57 11.52 -0.80 12.22
N LEU A 58 10.73 -0.96 11.16
CA LEU A 58 11.24 -0.94 9.78
C LEU A 58 11.76 0.46 9.40
N GLU A 59 11.06 1.53 9.78
CA GLU A 59 11.47 2.91 9.50
C GLU A 59 12.78 3.30 10.20
N GLU A 60 12.98 2.80 11.42
CA GLU A 60 14.19 3.08 12.21
C GLU A 60 15.41 2.31 11.70
N GLU A 61 15.26 1.06 11.23
CA GLU A 61 16.40 0.14 11.06
C GLU A 61 16.56 -0.43 9.64
N LEU A 62 15.55 -0.37 8.76
CA LEU A 62 15.61 -0.99 7.42
C LEU A 62 16.04 0.00 6.34
N MET A 63 17.35 0.18 6.18
CA MET A 63 17.94 1.15 5.25
C MET A 63 17.71 0.81 3.77
N GLU A 64 17.44 -0.45 3.42
CA GLU A 64 17.19 -0.89 2.04
C GLU A 64 15.79 -0.48 1.52
N ALA A 65 14.88 -0.04 2.39
CA ALA A 65 13.54 0.37 2.03
C ALA A 65 13.48 1.88 1.72
N GLU A 66 13.17 2.24 0.48
CA GLU A 66 12.88 3.62 0.07
C GLU A 66 11.50 4.08 0.55
N LYS A 67 10.54 3.14 0.59
CA LYS A 67 9.18 3.38 1.07
C LYS A 67 8.67 2.17 1.81
N ILE A 68 8.00 2.43 2.93
CA ILE A 68 7.31 1.45 3.75
C ILE A 68 5.83 1.80 3.68
N LEU A 69 5.03 0.98 3.00
CA LEU A 69 3.64 1.29 2.67
C LEU A 69 2.71 0.26 3.33
N PRO A 70 2.03 0.61 4.43
CA PRO A 70 0.95 -0.22 4.97
C PRO A 70 -0.14 -0.47 3.92
N VAL A 71 -0.68 -1.68 3.89
CA VAL A 71 -1.70 -2.08 2.92
C VAL A 71 -3.04 -2.29 3.63
N ASP A 72 -4.02 -1.44 3.33
CA ASP A 72 -5.38 -1.56 3.88
C ASP A 72 -6.18 -2.74 3.30
N ALA A 73 -5.95 -3.07 2.03
CA ALA A 73 -6.70 -4.10 1.34
C ALA A 73 -5.91 -4.70 0.16
N ARG A 74 -6.11 -6.01 -0.05
CA ARG A 74 -5.65 -6.74 -1.24
C ARG A 74 -6.86 -7.31 -1.96
N VAL A 75 -7.11 -6.83 -3.17
CA VAL A 75 -8.27 -7.21 -3.98
C VAL A 75 -7.87 -7.62 -5.39
N SER A 76 -8.81 -8.23 -6.11
CA SER A 76 -8.65 -8.47 -7.54
C SER A 76 -8.45 -7.16 -8.28
N ALA A 77 -7.64 -7.18 -9.35
CA ALA A 77 -7.37 -6.00 -10.16
C ALA A 77 -8.53 -5.68 -11.11
N THR A 78 -9.71 -5.41 -10.56
CA THR A 78 -10.89 -4.92 -11.29
C THR A 78 -11.24 -3.51 -10.79
N LEU A 79 -11.80 -2.67 -11.66
CA LEU A 79 -12.16 -1.30 -11.26
C LEU A 79 -13.24 -1.27 -10.17
N GLU A 80 -14.11 -2.28 -10.12
CA GLU A 80 -15.16 -2.42 -9.12
C GLU A 80 -14.58 -2.79 -7.75
N ASP A 81 -13.73 -3.82 -7.69
CA ASP A 81 -13.11 -4.25 -6.44
C ASP A 81 -12.19 -3.16 -5.87
N ILE A 82 -11.43 -2.47 -6.73
CA ILE A 82 -10.58 -1.35 -6.33
C ILE A 82 -11.44 -0.19 -5.77
N CYS A 83 -12.54 0.15 -6.43
CA CYS A 83 -13.47 1.19 -5.98
C CYS A 83 -14.01 0.90 -4.59
N LYS A 84 -14.48 -0.33 -4.36
CA LYS A 84 -15.02 -0.75 -3.06
C LYS A 84 -13.96 -0.69 -1.96
N ALA A 85 -12.80 -1.29 -2.20
CA ALA A 85 -11.71 -1.30 -1.23
C ALA A 85 -11.18 0.11 -0.91
N ALA A 86 -11.07 0.98 -1.92
CA ALA A 86 -10.63 2.36 -1.74
C ALA A 86 -11.61 3.16 -0.87
N ALA A 87 -12.92 3.01 -1.08
CA ALA A 87 -13.94 3.64 -0.25
C ALA A 87 -13.88 3.15 1.20
N GLU A 88 -13.78 1.83 1.40
CA GLU A 88 -13.68 1.23 2.74
C GLU A 88 -12.41 1.66 3.49
N ALA A 89 -11.28 1.80 2.79
CA ALA A 89 -10.04 2.32 3.37
C ALA A 89 -10.18 3.81 3.72
N ALA A 90 -10.74 4.61 2.81
CA ALA A 90 -10.86 6.05 3.00
C ALA A 90 -11.73 6.42 4.21
N VAL A 91 -12.83 5.70 4.48
CA VAL A 91 -13.67 5.94 5.67
C VAL A 91 -12.90 5.79 6.99
N LYS A 92 -11.85 4.97 7.02
CA LYS A 92 -11.01 4.76 8.21
C LYS A 92 -9.97 5.87 8.39
N HIS A 93 -9.55 6.49 7.29
CA HIS A 93 -8.36 7.35 7.25
C HIS A 93 -8.66 8.83 7.01
N LEU A 94 -9.78 9.18 6.36
CA LEU A 94 -10.17 10.56 6.09
C LEU A 94 -11.10 11.08 7.18
N LYS A 95 -10.81 12.28 7.67
CA LYS A 95 -11.69 13.03 8.55
C LYS A 95 -12.59 13.96 7.72
N PRO A 96 -13.79 14.33 8.21
CA PRO A 96 -14.66 15.26 7.51
C PRO A 96 -13.94 16.58 7.16
N GLY A 97 -13.99 16.96 5.88
CA GLY A 97 -13.40 18.19 5.37
C GLY A 97 -11.95 18.10 4.89
N GLU A 98 -11.22 17.02 5.21
CA GLU A 98 -9.88 16.78 4.65
C GLU A 98 -9.95 16.61 3.12
N THR A 99 -8.93 17.08 2.41
CA THR A 99 -8.79 16.87 0.97
C THR A 99 -7.98 15.61 0.68
N PHE A 100 -8.21 14.98 -0.46
CA PHE A 100 -7.44 13.80 -0.86
C PHE A 100 -7.11 13.74 -2.36
N ALA A 101 -6.12 12.92 -2.72
CA ALA A 101 -5.82 12.56 -4.11
C ALA A 101 -5.54 11.06 -4.28
N VAL A 102 -6.01 10.49 -5.39
CA VAL A 102 -5.68 9.10 -5.75
C VAL A 102 -4.46 9.05 -6.65
N ARG A 103 -3.44 8.29 -6.26
CA ARG A 103 -2.20 8.09 -7.03
C ARG A 103 -1.95 6.61 -7.29
N THR A 104 -2.18 6.17 -8.54
CA THR A 104 -2.03 4.77 -8.93
C THR A 104 -0.62 4.45 -9.46
N THR A 105 0.06 3.49 -8.83
CA THR A 105 1.23 2.81 -9.42
C THR A 105 0.77 1.50 -10.07
N ARG A 106 0.61 1.48 -11.39
CA ARG A 106 0.18 0.28 -12.13
C ARG A 106 1.40 -0.57 -12.52
N ARG A 107 1.37 -1.87 -12.17
CA ARG A 107 2.37 -2.87 -12.58
C ARG A 107 1.69 -4.00 -13.35
N GLY A 108 2.34 -4.48 -14.41
CA GLY A 108 1.77 -5.50 -15.30
C GLY A 108 0.83 -4.92 -16.38
N ARG A 109 0.10 -5.82 -17.05
CA ARG A 109 -0.87 -5.48 -18.10
C ARG A 109 -2.29 -5.60 -17.56
N HIS A 110 -3.09 -4.58 -17.79
CA HIS A 110 -4.47 -4.48 -17.33
C HIS A 110 -5.33 -3.88 -18.46
N PRO A 111 -6.63 -4.18 -18.52
CA PRO A 111 -7.55 -3.61 -19.53
C PRO A 111 -7.91 -2.14 -19.25
N PHE A 112 -7.40 -1.55 -18.18
CA PHE A 112 -7.61 -0.16 -17.77
C PHE A 112 -6.28 0.58 -17.58
N THR A 113 -6.36 1.90 -17.64
CA THR A 113 -5.24 2.81 -17.41
C THR A 113 -5.17 3.25 -15.94
N SER A 114 -4.05 3.88 -15.55
CA SER A 114 -3.95 4.49 -14.21
C SER A 114 -4.92 5.66 -14.02
N ILE A 115 -5.29 6.34 -15.12
CA ILE A 115 -6.27 7.44 -15.09
C ILE A 115 -7.65 6.87 -14.78
N ASP A 116 -8.04 5.76 -15.41
CA ASP A 116 -9.32 5.08 -15.13
C ASP A 116 -9.43 4.68 -13.65
N VAL A 117 -8.35 4.16 -13.08
CA VAL A 117 -8.28 3.82 -11.66
C VAL A 117 -8.43 5.06 -10.78
N ASN A 118 -7.67 6.13 -11.05
CA ASN A 118 -7.74 7.36 -10.27
C ASN A 118 -9.15 7.98 -10.30
N VAL A 119 -9.76 8.06 -11.48
CA VAL A 119 -11.12 8.59 -11.65
C VAL A 119 -12.13 7.73 -10.91
N ARG A 120 -12.09 6.40 -11.11
CA ARG A 120 -13.08 5.51 -10.52
C ARG A 120 -12.95 5.42 -9.00
N ALA A 121 -11.75 5.21 -8.48
CA ALA A 121 -11.52 5.14 -7.04
C ALA A 121 -11.79 6.49 -6.38
N GLY A 122 -11.37 7.60 -6.99
CA GLY A 122 -11.63 8.94 -6.48
C GLY A 122 -13.12 9.25 -6.35
N ALA A 123 -13.90 8.92 -7.38
CA ALA A 123 -15.36 9.05 -7.33
C ALA A 123 -15.99 8.22 -6.21
N CYS A 124 -15.54 6.97 -6.02
CA CYS A 124 -16.08 6.11 -4.96
C CYS A 124 -15.72 6.61 -3.56
N ILE A 125 -14.49 7.09 -3.35
CA ILE A 125 -14.08 7.72 -2.09
C ILE A 125 -14.93 8.96 -1.80
N GLN A 126 -15.07 9.84 -2.79
CA GLN A 126 -15.87 11.06 -2.63
C GLN A 126 -17.34 10.76 -2.34
N GLN A 127 -17.94 9.76 -2.99
CA GLN A 127 -19.30 9.33 -2.70
C GLN A 127 -19.46 8.77 -1.29
N ALA A 128 -18.47 8.00 -0.81
CA ALA A 128 -18.54 7.37 0.50
C ALA A 128 -18.26 8.33 1.67
N THR A 129 -17.43 9.35 1.47
CA THR A 129 -16.91 10.21 2.54
C THR A 129 -17.40 11.66 2.46
N GLY A 130 -17.80 12.13 1.26
CA GLY A 130 -18.12 13.53 1.01
C GLY A 130 -16.89 14.46 0.95
N ASN A 131 -15.68 13.91 1.09
CA ASN A 131 -14.46 14.70 1.12
C ASN A 131 -14.11 15.31 -0.26
N PRO A 132 -13.58 16.55 -0.31
CA PRO A 132 -13.15 17.19 -1.55
C PRO A 132 -11.86 16.56 -2.12
N VAL A 133 -11.73 16.58 -3.45
CA VAL A 133 -10.51 16.16 -4.16
C VAL A 133 -9.60 17.37 -4.37
N ASN A 134 -8.32 17.23 -4.05
CA ASN A 134 -7.28 18.23 -4.35
C ASN A 134 -6.08 17.54 -5.00
N LEU A 135 -5.84 17.78 -6.29
CA LEU A 135 -4.79 17.10 -7.03
C LEU A 135 -3.39 17.70 -6.80
N ASP A 136 -3.32 18.93 -6.30
CA ASP A 136 -2.08 19.68 -6.15
C ASP A 136 -1.49 19.48 -4.74
N TYR A 137 -2.30 19.73 -3.71
CA TYR A 137 -1.87 19.72 -2.29
C TYR A 137 -2.89 19.00 -1.40
N PRO A 138 -3.08 17.69 -1.56
CA PRO A 138 -4.01 16.93 -0.73
C PRO A 138 -3.50 16.79 0.71
N ASP A 139 -4.42 16.73 1.67
CA ASP A 139 -4.12 16.32 3.04
C ASP A 139 -3.73 14.83 3.08
N LYS A 140 -4.32 14.00 2.19
CA LYS A 140 -4.01 12.57 2.01
C LYS A 140 -3.80 12.12 0.56
#